data_AF-A0A7C6WQL8-F1
#
_entry.id   AF-A0A7C6WQL8-F1
#
_cell.length_a   1.000
_cell.length_b   1.000
_cell.length_c   1.000
_cell.angle_alpha   90.00
_cell.angle_beta   90.00
_cell.angle_gamma   90.00
#
_symmetry.space_group_name_H-M   'P 1'
#
loop_
_entity.id
_entity.type
_entity.pdbx_description
1 polymer ?
#
loop_
_entity_poly.entity_id
_entity_poly.type
_entity_poly.pdbx_seq_one_letter_code
_entity_poly.pdbx_strand_id
1 'polypeptide(L)'
;MGKTIEIECKSCSGTGLYKGSTERDGCATVCTTCEGTGKVDFTYKEFEDRKLRIDVKRVFGNTCGYIHSDQDVTTKEGKLIRFSNGGCTYEEWLSGANPKPVKELYCPYIWNNKGIGDEPLQECKEYCGFGSISNCKIYDRKHECWKKLESIE
;
A
#
# COMPACT_ATOMS: atom_id res chain seq x y z
N MET A 1 -20.67 15.43 16.78
CA MET A 1 -20.99 14.13 17.43
C MET A 1 -20.92 13.04 16.38
N GLY A 2 -20.39 11.85 16.70
CA GLY A 2 -20.48 10.71 15.78
C GLY A 2 -21.93 10.24 15.67
N LYS A 3 -22.33 9.74 14.50
CA LYS A 3 -23.60 9.01 14.33
C LYS A 3 -23.35 7.54 14.65
N THR A 4 -24.34 6.88 15.23
CA THR A 4 -24.30 5.44 15.52
C THR A 4 -25.44 4.76 14.78
N ILE A 5 -25.12 3.63 14.15
CA ILE A 5 -26.10 2.75 13.50
C ILE A 5 -25.82 1.31 13.94
N GLU A 6 -26.85 0.48 13.98
CA GLU A 6 -26.69 -0.96 14.11
C GLU A 6 -26.37 -1.55 12.73
N ILE A 7 -25.28 -2.29 12.64
CA ILE A 7 -24.90 -3.04 11.44
C ILE A 7 -24.82 -4.53 11.75
N GLU A 8 -24.95 -5.34 10.71
CA GLU A 8 -24.73 -6.78 10.79
C GLU A 8 -23.29 -7.08 11.27
N CYS A 9 -23.15 -8.01 12.22
CA CYS A 9 -21.85 -8.45 12.68
C CYS A 9 -21.14 -9.26 11.58
N LYS A 10 -20.06 -8.70 11.02
CA LYS A 10 -19.27 -9.35 9.96
C LYS A 10 -18.64 -10.69 10.37
N SER A 11 -18.32 -10.86 11.65
CA SER A 11 -17.66 -12.07 12.15
C SER A 11 -18.56 -13.31 12.10
N CYS A 12 -19.87 -13.15 12.25
CA CYS A 12 -20.85 -14.24 12.26
C CYS A 12 -21.94 -14.11 11.19
N SER A 13 -21.80 -13.13 10.29
CA SER A 13 -22.79 -12.81 9.25
C SER A 13 -24.21 -12.71 9.80
N GLY A 14 -24.38 -11.96 10.89
CA GLY A 14 -25.70 -11.68 11.46
C GLY A 14 -26.29 -12.76 12.37
N THR A 15 -25.69 -13.95 12.43
CA THR A 15 -26.30 -15.10 13.11
C THR A 15 -26.16 -15.08 14.63
N GLY A 16 -25.21 -14.30 15.17
CA GLY A 16 -24.81 -14.37 16.57
C GLY A 16 -23.94 -15.59 16.90
N LEU A 17 -23.70 -16.49 15.95
CA LEU A 17 -22.97 -17.73 16.14
C LEU A 17 -21.72 -17.75 15.24
N TYR A 18 -20.56 -17.95 15.84
CA TYR A 18 -19.31 -18.10 15.11
C TYR A 18 -19.06 -19.58 14.79
N LYS A 19 -18.68 -19.84 13.54
CA LYS A 19 -18.27 -21.16 13.06
C LYS A 19 -17.07 -21.03 12.13
N GLY A 20 -15.88 -21.26 12.67
CA GLY A 20 -14.61 -21.28 11.95
C GLY A 20 -14.15 -22.70 11.64
N SER A 21 -12.83 -22.89 11.60
CA SER A 21 -12.21 -24.18 11.27
C SER A 21 -12.23 -25.20 12.42
N THR A 22 -12.55 -24.77 13.64
CA THR A 22 -12.50 -25.59 14.86
C THR A 22 -13.86 -26.17 15.26
N GLU A 23 -14.95 -25.57 14.81
CA GLU A 23 -16.32 -25.99 15.14
C GLU A 23 -16.79 -27.11 14.20
N ARG A 24 -16.85 -28.34 14.72
CA ARG A 24 -17.18 -29.57 13.97
C ARG A 24 -18.59 -30.08 14.27
N ASP A 25 -19.05 -31.05 13.49
CA ASP A 25 -20.26 -31.84 13.80
C ASP A 25 -21.51 -31.01 14.09
N GLY A 26 -21.72 -29.94 13.32
CA GLY A 26 -22.88 -29.06 13.45
C GLY A 26 -22.83 -28.10 14.64
N CYS A 27 -21.74 -28.07 15.42
CA CYS A 27 -21.60 -27.12 16.51
C CYS A 27 -21.21 -25.72 16.01
N ALA A 28 -21.41 -24.74 16.89
CA ALA A 28 -20.97 -23.36 16.76
C ALA A 28 -20.72 -22.77 18.15
N THR A 29 -19.96 -21.69 18.24
CA THR A 29 -19.77 -20.93 19.49
C THR A 29 -20.51 -19.61 19.43
N VAL A 30 -20.82 -19.00 20.58
CA VAL A 30 -21.36 -17.64 20.61
C VAL A 30 -20.33 -16.69 20.02
N CYS A 31 -20.73 -15.86 19.07
CA CYS A 31 -19.84 -14.91 18.44
C CYS A 31 -19.40 -13.86 19.46
N THR A 32 -18.09 -13.82 19.75
CA THR A 32 -17.50 -12.89 20.73
C THR A 32 -17.55 -11.43 20.29
N THR A 33 -17.63 -11.16 18.99
CA THR A 33 -17.70 -9.79 18.45
C THR A 33 -19.04 -9.10 18.75
N CYS A 34 -20.14 -9.86 18.71
CA CYS A 34 -21.50 -9.32 18.91
C CYS A 34 -22.20 -9.91 20.15
N GLU A 35 -21.48 -10.73 20.92
CA GLU A 35 -21.98 -11.42 22.12
C GLU A 35 -23.30 -12.17 21.88
N GLY A 36 -23.44 -12.80 20.71
CA GLY A 36 -24.63 -13.57 20.35
C GLY A 36 -25.79 -12.77 19.75
N THR A 37 -25.68 -11.44 19.67
CA THR A 37 -26.78 -10.58 19.17
C THR A 37 -26.91 -10.58 17.65
N GLY A 38 -25.84 -10.94 16.93
CA GLY A 38 -25.78 -10.85 15.46
C GLY A 38 -25.54 -9.44 14.93
N LYS A 39 -25.48 -8.41 15.79
CA LYS A 39 -25.35 -7.01 15.39
C LYS A 39 -24.27 -6.30 16.20
N VAL A 40 -23.73 -5.21 15.64
CA VAL A 40 -22.76 -4.35 16.32
C VAL A 40 -23.07 -2.88 16.05
N ASP A 41 -22.80 -2.02 17.03
CA ASP A 41 -22.90 -0.58 16.85
C ASP A 41 -21.69 -0.08 16.05
N PHE A 42 -21.96 0.59 14.93
CA PHE A 42 -20.94 1.25 14.12
C PHE A 42 -21.04 2.75 14.31
N THR A 43 -20.01 3.33 14.95
CA THR A 43 -19.88 4.78 15.11
C THR A 43 -19.07 5.35 13.96
N TYR A 44 -19.64 6.31 13.24
CA TYR A 44 -18.97 7.00 12.14
C TYR A 44 -19.20 8.51 12.17
N LYS A 45 -18.37 9.22 11.43
CA LYS A 45 -18.60 10.62 11.06
C LYS A 45 -18.81 10.64 9.56
N GLU A 46 -19.84 11.35 9.11
CA GLU A 46 -20.03 11.56 7.69
C GLU A 46 -18.80 12.27 7.12
N PHE A 47 -18.42 11.85 5.91
CA PHE A 47 -17.39 12.54 5.17
C PHE A 47 -18.01 13.82 4.62
N GLU A 48 -17.58 14.95 5.13
CA GLU A 48 -17.98 16.27 4.64
C GLU A 48 -16.96 16.74 3.61
N ASP A 49 -15.69 16.84 4.03
CA ASP A 49 -14.59 17.28 3.20
C ASP A 49 -13.25 16.67 3.64
N ARG A 50 -12.25 16.76 2.76
CA ARG A 50 -10.86 16.45 3.10
C ARG A 50 -10.35 17.45 4.13
N LYS A 51 -9.91 16.94 5.29
CA LYS A 51 -9.26 17.77 6.31
C LYS A 51 -7.84 18.10 5.89
N LEU A 52 -7.43 19.35 6.15
CA LEU A 52 -6.06 19.79 5.88
C LEU A 52 -5.05 19.11 6.82
N ARG A 53 -3.92 18.70 6.26
CA ARG A 53 -2.72 18.22 6.96
C ARG A 53 -1.62 19.25 6.78
N ILE A 54 -1.67 20.30 7.59
CA ILE A 54 -0.73 21.44 7.53
C ILE A 54 0.72 21.06 7.83
N ASP A 55 0.93 19.89 8.43
CA ASP A 55 2.23 19.29 8.71
C ASP A 55 2.85 18.60 7.47
N VAL A 56 2.06 18.38 6.40
CA VAL A 56 2.51 17.72 5.18
C VAL A 56 2.89 18.76 4.14
N LYS A 57 4.13 18.65 3.62
CA LYS A 57 4.66 19.54 2.58
C LYS A 57 4.69 18.90 1.19
N ARG A 58 4.83 17.58 1.14
CA ARG A 58 5.00 16.81 -0.10
C ARG A 58 4.19 15.54 -0.04
N VAL A 59 3.61 15.16 -1.17
CA VAL A 59 2.77 13.97 -1.33
C VAL A 59 3.39 13.07 -2.39
N PHE A 60 3.47 11.77 -2.09
CA PHE A 60 3.94 10.74 -3.01
C PHE A 60 2.80 9.75 -3.27
N GLY A 61 2.71 9.20 -4.50
CA GLY A 61 1.60 8.32 -4.87
C GLY A 61 1.65 6.96 -4.18
N ASN A 62 2.85 6.45 -3.91
CA ASN A 62 3.09 5.26 -3.12
C ASN A 62 4.52 5.33 -2.54
N THR A 63 4.79 4.46 -1.56
CA THR A 63 6.13 4.34 -0.96
C THR A 63 6.81 3.02 -1.30
N CYS A 64 6.04 1.99 -1.69
CA CYS A 64 6.46 0.60 -1.88
C CYS A 64 7.47 0.10 -0.81
N GLY A 65 7.29 0.51 0.45
CA GLY A 65 8.15 0.11 1.57
C GLY A 65 9.42 0.96 1.79
N TYR A 66 9.68 1.98 0.96
CA TYR A 66 10.82 2.89 1.13
C TYR A 66 10.47 4.11 1.99
N ILE A 67 11.45 4.58 2.74
CA ILE A 67 11.37 5.83 3.49
C ILE A 67 11.43 7.00 2.50
N HIS A 68 10.50 7.94 2.63
CA HIS A 68 10.44 9.16 1.84
C HIS A 68 10.71 10.39 2.70
N SER A 69 11.30 11.42 2.09
CA SER A 69 11.48 12.74 2.68
C SER A 69 10.81 13.81 1.82
N ASP A 70 10.41 14.92 2.44
CA ASP A 70 9.99 16.12 1.73
C ASP A 70 11.16 16.91 1.12
N GLN A 71 12.40 16.50 1.42
CA GLN A 71 13.64 17.10 0.94
C GLN A 71 14.49 16.07 0.19
N ASP A 72 15.41 16.54 -0.65
CA ASP A 72 16.47 15.70 -1.20
C ASP A 72 17.43 15.27 -0.07
N VAL A 73 17.85 14.00 -0.08
CA VAL A 73 18.67 13.42 0.99
C VAL A 73 19.91 12.78 0.42
N THR A 74 21.07 13.08 1.01
CA THR A 74 22.31 12.34 0.76
C THR A 74 22.41 11.22 1.79
N THR A 75 22.54 9.97 1.35
CA THR A 75 22.71 8.81 2.24
C THR A 75 24.06 8.87 2.96
N LYS A 76 24.25 8.04 4.00
CA LYS A 76 25.52 7.95 4.74
C LYS A 76 26.69 7.56 3.82
N GLU A 77 26.40 6.84 2.74
CA GLU A 77 27.34 6.38 1.72
C GLU A 77 27.58 7.44 0.61
N GLY A 78 27.05 8.66 0.77
CA GLY A 78 27.26 9.77 -0.16
C GLY A 78 26.37 9.78 -1.40
N LYS A 79 25.37 8.87 -1.48
CA LYS A 79 24.44 8.84 -2.62
C LYS A 79 23.34 9.88 -2.44
N LEU A 80 23.17 10.78 -3.40
CA LEU A 80 22.04 11.70 -3.44
C LEU A 80 20.77 11.00 -3.93
N ILE A 81 19.68 11.16 -3.19
CA ILE A 81 18.32 10.73 -3.56
C ILE A 81 17.48 11.99 -3.77
N ARG A 82 16.99 12.17 -4.99
CA ARG A 82 16.23 13.37 -5.37
C ARG A 82 14.73 13.16 -5.20
N PHE A 83 14.24 13.30 -3.97
CA PHE A 83 12.81 13.26 -3.67
C PHE A 83 12.03 14.39 -4.36
N SER A 84 12.70 15.51 -4.65
CA SER A 84 12.18 16.61 -5.46
C SER A 84 11.78 16.20 -6.88
N ASN A 85 12.36 15.11 -7.43
CA ASN A 85 12.04 14.60 -8.77
C ASN A 85 10.77 13.73 -8.81
N GLY A 86 10.23 13.32 -7.65
CA GLY A 86 8.97 12.59 -7.55
C GLY A 86 7.97 13.33 -6.67
N GLY A 87 6.75 12.82 -6.59
CA GLY A 87 5.66 13.41 -5.82
C GLY A 87 5.11 14.71 -6.41
N CYS A 88 4.41 15.47 -5.59
CA CYS A 88 4.01 16.85 -5.80
C CYS A 88 3.95 17.58 -4.44
N THR A 89 3.86 18.90 -4.42
CA THR A 89 3.62 19.63 -3.17
C THR A 89 2.22 19.33 -2.63
N TYR A 90 2.01 19.61 -1.35
CA TYR A 90 0.70 19.43 -0.74
C TYR A 90 -0.37 20.33 -1.40
N GLU A 91 0.00 21.54 -1.81
CA GLU A 91 -0.88 22.49 -2.51
C GLU A 91 -1.25 22.00 -3.92
N GLU A 92 -0.28 21.43 -4.64
CA GLU A 92 -0.51 20.80 -5.94
C GLU A 92 -1.47 19.61 -5.80
N TRP A 93 -1.29 18.77 -4.77
CA TRP A 93 -2.18 17.65 -4.50
C TRP A 93 -3.60 18.09 -4.11
N LEU A 94 -3.73 19.14 -3.28
CA LEU A 94 -5.04 19.72 -2.96
C LEU A 94 -5.76 20.22 -4.23
N SER A 95 -5.00 20.75 -5.19
CA SER A 95 -5.47 21.20 -6.51
C SER A 95 -5.73 20.06 -7.50
N GLY A 96 -5.55 18.79 -7.09
CA GLY A 96 -5.86 17.61 -7.89
C GLY A 96 -4.68 17.02 -8.67
N ALA A 97 -3.44 17.47 -8.41
CA ALA A 97 -2.27 16.86 -9.04
C ALA A 97 -2.11 15.39 -8.64
N ASN A 98 -1.72 14.56 -9.60
CA ASN A 98 -1.38 13.15 -9.35
C ASN A 98 0.11 13.02 -8.95
N PRO A 99 0.44 12.67 -7.71
CA PRO A 99 1.81 12.61 -7.24
C PRO A 99 2.59 11.48 -7.94
N LYS A 100 3.76 11.81 -8.50
CA LYS A 100 4.61 10.84 -9.19
C LYS A 100 5.40 9.98 -8.19
N PRO A 101 5.84 8.76 -8.52
CA PRO A 101 6.80 8.05 -7.68
C PRO A 101 8.24 8.50 -7.98
N VAL A 102 9.16 8.25 -7.05
CA VAL A 102 10.59 8.59 -7.17
C VAL A 102 11.36 7.46 -7.86
N LYS A 103 11.55 7.57 -9.18
CA LYS A 103 12.13 6.49 -10.02
C LYS A 103 13.48 5.94 -9.51
N GLU A 104 14.30 6.79 -8.90
CA GLU A 104 15.63 6.41 -8.36
C GLU A 104 15.57 5.40 -7.20
N LEU A 105 14.45 5.36 -6.47
CA LEU A 105 14.26 4.43 -5.34
C LEU A 105 13.84 3.05 -5.82
N TYR A 106 13.01 3.00 -6.86
CA TYR A 106 12.31 1.80 -7.28
C TYR A 106 13.02 1.11 -8.45
N CYS A 107 12.96 -0.22 -8.50
CA CYS A 107 13.19 -0.94 -9.73
C CYS A 107 11.88 -1.00 -10.56
N PRO A 108 11.95 -1.30 -11.87
CA PRO A 108 10.75 -1.40 -12.71
C PRO A 108 9.70 -2.38 -12.18
N TYR A 109 10.13 -3.51 -11.61
CA TYR A 109 9.20 -4.52 -11.06
C TYR A 109 8.40 -3.98 -9.87
N ILE A 110 9.03 -3.26 -8.93
CA ILE A 110 8.31 -2.62 -7.82
C ILE A 110 7.42 -1.49 -8.33
N TRP A 111 7.91 -0.72 -9.31
CA TRP A 111 7.18 0.42 -9.87
C TRP A 111 5.87 0.00 -10.53
N ASN A 112 5.86 -1.13 -11.22
CA ASN A 112 4.72 -1.65 -11.97
C ASN A 112 4.37 -3.08 -11.52
N ASN A 113 4.30 -3.30 -10.20
CA ASN A 113 4.01 -4.64 -9.68
C ASN A 113 2.59 -5.05 -10.03
N LYS A 114 2.45 -6.01 -10.95
CA LYS A 114 1.17 -6.58 -11.40
C LYS A 114 0.90 -7.98 -10.85
N GLY A 115 1.77 -8.48 -9.98
CA GLY A 115 1.72 -9.86 -9.47
C GLY A 115 2.74 -10.78 -10.13
N ILE A 116 2.83 -12.01 -9.61
CA ILE A 116 3.75 -13.04 -10.08
C ILE A 116 3.30 -13.51 -11.48
N GLY A 117 4.23 -13.55 -12.43
CA GLY A 117 3.96 -13.93 -13.84
C GLY A 117 3.88 -12.74 -14.80
N ASP A 118 3.59 -11.54 -14.28
CA ASP A 118 3.48 -10.28 -15.00
C ASP A 118 4.68 -9.35 -14.76
N GLU A 119 5.87 -9.93 -14.57
CA GLU A 119 7.10 -9.18 -14.37
C GLU A 119 7.45 -8.33 -15.62
N PRO A 120 7.95 -7.09 -15.45
CA PRO A 120 8.21 -6.19 -16.58
C PRO A 120 9.41 -6.59 -17.43
N LEU A 121 10.30 -7.45 -16.90
CA LEU A 121 11.48 -7.96 -17.60
C LEU A 121 11.61 -9.46 -17.31
N GLN A 122 12.10 -10.21 -18.30
CA GLN A 122 12.34 -11.65 -18.15
C GLN A 122 13.31 -11.94 -17.00
N GLU A 123 14.34 -11.11 -16.83
CA GLU A 123 15.31 -11.23 -15.73
C GLU A 123 14.67 -11.13 -14.35
N CYS A 124 13.53 -10.45 -14.20
CA CYS A 124 12.85 -10.40 -12.92
C CYS A 124 12.32 -11.78 -12.52
N LYS A 125 11.89 -12.62 -13.47
CA LYS A 125 11.47 -14.01 -13.20
C LYS A 125 12.64 -14.85 -12.70
N GLU A 126 13.82 -14.63 -13.27
CA GLU A 126 15.03 -15.38 -12.94
C GLU A 126 15.69 -14.90 -11.64
N TYR A 127 15.64 -13.59 -11.38
CA TYR A 127 16.43 -12.97 -10.31
C TYR A 127 15.61 -12.61 -9.08
N CYS A 128 14.33 -12.24 -9.21
CA CYS A 128 13.51 -11.79 -8.08
C CYS A 128 12.86 -12.93 -7.27
N GLY A 129 13.24 -14.20 -7.46
CA GLY A 129 12.86 -15.36 -6.62
C GLY A 129 11.43 -15.34 -6.05
N PHE A 130 10.43 -15.73 -6.85
CA PHE A 130 8.99 -15.66 -6.55
C PHE A 130 8.48 -14.24 -6.20
N GLY A 131 9.04 -13.22 -6.84
CA GLY A 131 8.59 -11.83 -6.66
C GLY A 131 9.11 -11.13 -5.40
N SER A 132 10.03 -11.76 -4.66
CA SER A 132 10.73 -11.15 -3.53
C SER A 132 11.93 -10.34 -4.00
N ILE A 133 11.81 -9.01 -4.01
CA ILE A 133 12.89 -8.12 -4.47
C ILE A 133 14.19 -8.27 -3.68
N SER A 134 14.12 -8.67 -2.40
CA SER A 134 15.29 -8.91 -1.56
C SER A 134 16.19 -10.03 -2.11
N ASN A 135 15.66 -10.89 -2.99
CA ASN A 135 16.42 -11.96 -3.65
C ASN A 135 17.02 -11.53 -4.99
N CYS A 136 16.73 -10.31 -5.47
CA CYS A 136 17.16 -9.85 -6.78
C CYS A 136 18.68 -9.69 -6.88
N LYS A 137 19.30 -10.55 -7.69
CA LYS A 137 20.75 -10.61 -7.93
C LYS A 137 21.35 -9.32 -8.52
N ILE A 138 20.52 -8.44 -9.07
CA ILE A 138 20.95 -7.19 -9.72
C ILE A 138 20.29 -5.95 -9.11
N TYR A 139 19.79 -6.04 -7.88
CA TYR A 139 19.04 -4.97 -7.24
C TYR A 139 19.81 -3.63 -7.19
N ASP A 140 21.11 -3.67 -6.91
CA ASP A 140 21.97 -2.47 -6.88
C ASP A 140 22.18 -1.87 -8.29
N ARG A 141 21.97 -2.67 -9.32
CA ARG A 141 22.04 -2.29 -10.74
C ARG A 141 20.67 -2.05 -11.36
N LYS A 142 19.64 -1.74 -10.55
CA LYS A 142 18.28 -1.44 -11.04
C LYS A 142 18.17 -0.35 -12.11
N HIS A 143 19.17 0.53 -12.22
CA HIS A 143 19.25 1.52 -13.29
C HIS A 143 19.45 0.88 -14.68
N GLU A 144 20.12 -0.28 -14.75
CA GLU A 144 20.24 -1.09 -15.97
C GLU A 144 18.88 -1.67 -16.37
N CYS A 145 18.08 -2.11 -15.39
CA CYS A 145 16.72 -2.60 -15.64
C CYS A 145 15.83 -1.50 -16.23
N TRP A 146 15.93 -0.26 -15.73
CA TRP A 146 15.18 0.87 -16.28
C TRP A 146 15.57 1.16 -17.73
N LYS A 147 16.86 1.22 -18.05
CA LYS A 147 17.33 1.42 -19.44
C LYS A 147 16.80 0.33 -20.37
N LYS A 148 16.79 -0.92 -19.90
CA LYS A 148 16.27 -2.04 -20.68
C LYS A 148 14.78 -1.89 -20.94
N LEU A 149 13.98 -1.59 -19.91
CA LEU A 149 12.54 -1.40 -20.06
C LEU A 149 12.21 -0.25 -21.04
N GLU A 150 12.93 0.87 -20.94
CA GLU A 150 12.75 2.02 -21.84
C GLU A 150 13.15 1.73 -23.30
N SER A 151 13.98 0.72 -23.55
CA SER A 151 14.39 0.33 -24.91
C SER A 151 13.40 -0.60 -25.63
N ILE A 152 12.41 -1.13 -24.90
CA ILE A 152 11.39 -2.04 -25.43
C ILE A 152 9.97 -1.44 -25.40
N GLU A 153 9.83 -0.23 -24.85
CA GLU A 153 8.62 0.62 -24.90
C GLU A 153 8.69 1.58 -26.10
#